data_AF-A0A7C2X566-F1
#
_entry.id   AF-A0A7C2X566-F1
#
_cell.length_a   1.000
_cell.length_b   1.000
_cell.length_c   1.000
_cell.angle_alpha   90.00
_cell.angle_beta   90.00
_cell.angle_gamma   90.00
#
_symmetry.space_group_name_H-M   'P 1'
#
loop_
_entity.id
_entity.type
_entity.pdbx_description
1 polymer ?
#
loop_
_entity_poly.entity_id
_entity_poly.type
_entity_poly.pdbx_seq_one_letter_code
_entity_poly.pdbx_strand_id
1 'polypeptide(L)'
;MRNLRWQLLIAVGGLILVVGLLVGQTPDTDIAAPHPVPGGVHVEALIGKLARLNPILDTYNQVDRDIDRLIYSGLISFNSRGEPMPDLAAEWAVSADATIYTFTLQEDARWHDGEPVTSDDVIYTFSKMQDEDYPGPEDFQTMWQQVNIIRLDEYRVQFQLPEPFAPFLDYLAVGLLPDHLLRGVSAGELIDHPFNLRPIGTGPFAFDRFVVEDDEIVSVSLIAFEDYYDQVPYIERVEFRFFENSLDALDAYLAGEIQGIGQIDPAIFTEVLDSPELNMHTSRLPRISLVFINSKNSEKTYLAEKKFRQALMLSINRQWIIDHALQGQGLIPCGPIMPATWAHSESLESLSFEPDRAARLLDELEWKLTIGATPGTPEYQRTKDDQILSLELIHSNDPTDEIVAEMLKTNWEAIGIRIELKEVNKESLLQDYLEPRDFELVLTEVDLSRSPDPDPYPFWHDSQTETGQNYGGITDRNISIWLEQARVNPDFGRRAELYRNFQHRFQDLVPALLLYYHVYSYAIDAQVQGVTVGPLYDPSDRFRNIVDWYLLTRRSYSSQDLP
;
A
#
# COMPACT_ATOMS: atom_id res chain seq x y z
N MET A 1 25.64 -58.54 -59.49
CA MET A 1 25.31 -57.44 -58.55
C MET A 1 24.01 -57.70 -57.76
N ARG A 2 23.79 -58.90 -57.19
CA ARG A 2 22.57 -59.22 -56.41
C ARG A 2 22.83 -59.51 -54.92
N ASN A 3 24.09 -59.72 -54.52
CA ASN A 3 24.45 -60.10 -53.14
C ASN A 3 24.85 -58.92 -52.24
N LEU A 4 25.12 -57.71 -52.80
CA LEU A 4 25.46 -56.54 -51.99
C LEU A 4 24.27 -55.92 -51.23
N ARG A 5 23.03 -56.19 -51.66
CA ARG A 5 21.84 -55.54 -51.09
C ARG A 5 21.52 -56.00 -49.66
N TRP A 6 21.82 -57.27 -49.34
CA TRP A 6 21.57 -57.81 -48.00
C TRP A 6 22.62 -57.38 -46.97
N GLN A 7 23.89 -57.27 -47.37
CA GLN A 7 24.96 -56.78 -46.50
C GLN A 7 24.77 -55.31 -46.12
N LEU A 8 24.27 -54.48 -47.05
CA LEU A 8 23.90 -53.09 -46.78
C LEU A 8 22.74 -52.97 -45.78
N LEU A 9 21.71 -53.83 -45.89
CA LEU A 9 20.59 -53.82 -44.95
C LEU A 9 21.00 -54.23 -43.53
N ILE A 10 21.90 -55.21 -43.40
CA ILE A 10 22.45 -55.64 -42.10
C ILE A 10 23.35 -54.55 -41.50
N ALA A 11 24.17 -53.89 -42.32
CA ALA A 11 25.02 -52.79 -41.86
C ALA A 11 24.19 -51.58 -41.39
N VAL A 12 23.14 -51.22 -42.14
CA VAL A 12 22.22 -50.13 -41.76
C VAL A 12 21.42 -50.49 -40.52
N GLY A 13 20.93 -51.74 -40.42
CA GLY A 13 20.23 -52.22 -39.23
C GLY A 13 21.13 -52.23 -37.98
N GLY A 14 22.39 -52.65 -38.12
CA GLY A 14 23.38 -52.58 -37.05
C GLY A 14 23.72 -51.15 -36.64
N LEU A 15 23.84 -50.23 -37.60
CA LEU A 15 24.09 -48.81 -37.33
C LEU A 15 22.91 -48.17 -36.59
N ILE A 16 21.67 -48.47 -37.01
CA ILE A 16 20.46 -47.99 -36.33
C ILE A 16 20.38 -48.55 -34.91
N LEU A 17 20.75 -49.82 -34.71
CA LEU A 17 20.76 -50.44 -33.38
C LEU A 17 21.82 -49.83 -32.47
N VAL A 18 23.02 -49.54 -33.00
CA VAL A 18 24.11 -48.89 -32.27
C VAL A 18 23.76 -47.43 -31.95
N VAL A 19 23.17 -46.69 -32.90
CA VAL A 19 22.68 -45.33 -32.65
C VAL A 19 21.53 -45.34 -31.64
N GLY A 20 20.60 -46.29 -31.73
CA GLY A 20 19.53 -46.45 -30.75
C GLY A 20 20.03 -46.80 -29.35
N LEU A 21 21.07 -47.64 -29.26
CA LEU A 21 21.75 -47.96 -27.99
C LEU A 21 22.55 -46.77 -27.45
N LEU A 22 23.19 -45.97 -28.31
CA LEU A 22 23.92 -44.76 -27.90
C LEU A 22 22.97 -43.63 -27.46
N VAL A 23 21.82 -43.49 -28.11
CA VAL A 23 20.76 -42.53 -27.71
C VAL A 23 20.03 -43.00 -26.45
N GLY A 24 19.90 -44.32 -26.23
CA GLY A 24 19.36 -44.88 -24.98
C GLY A 24 20.36 -44.92 -23.81
N GLN A 25 21.63 -44.54 -24.04
CA GLN A 25 22.69 -44.48 -23.02
C GLN A 25 23.19 -43.06 -22.74
N THR A 26 22.59 -42.01 -23.32
CA THR A 26 22.81 -40.67 -22.77
C THR A 26 22.21 -40.68 -21.36
N PRO A 27 23.01 -40.56 -20.29
CA PRO A 27 22.44 -40.39 -18.97
C PRO A 27 21.50 -39.19 -19.06
N ASP A 28 20.26 -39.37 -18.64
CA ASP A 28 19.40 -38.25 -18.28
C ASP A 28 20.10 -37.56 -17.11
N THR A 29 21.05 -36.68 -17.42
CA THR A 29 21.45 -35.64 -16.48
C THR A 29 20.27 -34.69 -16.43
N ASP A 30 19.27 -35.06 -15.63
CA ASP A 30 18.34 -34.11 -15.05
C ASP A 30 19.20 -33.14 -14.23
N ILE A 31 19.62 -32.05 -14.88
CA ILE A 31 20.25 -30.94 -14.20
C ILE A 31 19.14 -30.34 -13.34
N ALA A 32 19.13 -30.68 -12.05
CA ALA A 32 18.20 -30.10 -11.11
C ALA A 32 18.31 -28.56 -11.18
N ALA A 33 17.16 -27.90 -11.13
CA ALA A 33 17.11 -26.44 -11.11
C ALA A 33 17.98 -25.92 -9.94
N PRO A 34 18.66 -24.77 -10.09
CA PRO A 34 19.34 -24.14 -8.96
C PRO A 34 18.31 -23.87 -7.86
N HIS A 35 18.64 -24.25 -6.63
CA HIS A 35 17.82 -23.94 -5.45
C HIS A 35 18.51 -22.88 -4.59
N PRO A 36 17.76 -22.01 -3.89
CA PRO A 36 18.31 -21.00 -2.98
C PRO A 36 19.19 -21.63 -1.90
N VAL A 37 20.26 -20.94 -1.49
CA VAL A 37 21.05 -21.30 -0.31
C VAL A 37 21.34 -20.07 0.53
N PRO A 38 21.45 -20.20 1.86
CA PRO A 38 21.76 -19.07 2.73
C PRO A 38 23.13 -18.43 2.42
N GLY A 39 23.20 -17.10 2.55
CA GLY A 39 24.41 -16.30 2.42
C GLY A 39 24.23 -15.06 1.54
N GLY A 40 25.24 -14.19 1.59
CA GLY A 40 25.29 -12.95 0.81
C GLY A 40 24.82 -11.73 1.60
N VAL A 41 25.15 -10.55 1.06
CA VAL A 41 24.76 -9.25 1.61
C VAL A 41 23.93 -8.53 0.56
N HIS A 42 22.74 -8.09 0.92
CA HIS A 42 21.91 -7.19 0.12
C HIS A 42 22.08 -5.77 0.63
N VAL A 43 22.53 -4.84 -0.22
CA VAL A 43 22.69 -3.43 0.14
C VAL A 43 21.63 -2.61 -0.61
N GLU A 44 20.84 -1.84 0.12
CA GLU A 44 19.73 -1.08 -0.45
C GLU A 44 19.77 0.40 -0.04
N ALA A 45 19.53 1.30 -0.99
CA ALA A 45 19.35 2.72 -0.71
C ALA A 45 17.94 3.02 -0.20
N LEU A 46 17.85 3.73 0.92
CA LEU A 46 16.61 4.35 1.40
C LEU A 46 16.72 5.87 1.24
N ILE A 47 15.64 6.49 0.73
CA ILE A 47 15.58 7.94 0.52
C ILE A 47 15.05 8.61 1.78
N GLY A 48 15.85 9.50 2.37
CA GLY A 48 15.61 10.12 3.66
C GLY A 48 16.62 9.70 4.71
N LYS A 49 16.35 10.04 5.97
CA LYS A 49 17.21 9.75 7.12
C LYS A 49 16.49 8.92 8.16
N LEU A 50 17.22 8.02 8.80
CA LEU A 50 16.76 7.32 9.99
C LEU A 50 16.57 8.32 11.14
N ALA A 51 15.45 8.19 11.86
CA ALA A 51 15.26 8.88 13.13
C ALA A 51 15.32 7.89 14.30
N ARG A 52 14.52 6.81 14.27
CA ARG A 52 14.40 5.85 15.38
C ARG A 52 14.09 4.45 14.87
N LEU A 53 14.61 3.43 15.53
CA LEU A 53 14.21 2.03 15.29
C LEU A 53 13.23 1.57 16.37
N ASN A 54 11.96 1.97 16.23
CA ASN A 54 10.92 1.72 17.23
C ASN A 54 9.52 1.76 16.58
N PRO A 55 8.79 0.63 16.54
CA PRO A 55 7.58 0.46 15.73
C PRO A 55 6.37 1.25 16.25
N ILE A 56 6.42 1.80 17.46
CA ILE A 56 5.36 2.69 17.98
C ILE A 56 5.64 4.17 17.70
N LEU A 57 6.84 4.52 17.19
CA LEU A 57 7.31 5.88 16.96
C LEU A 57 7.60 6.20 15.48
N ASP A 58 7.55 5.21 14.61
CA ASP A 58 7.89 5.26 13.18
C ASP A 58 6.81 5.91 12.29
N THR A 59 5.67 6.32 12.88
CA THR A 59 4.47 6.77 12.14
C THR A 59 4.75 7.88 11.12
N TYR A 60 5.68 8.78 11.41
CA TYR A 60 5.99 9.93 10.57
C TYR A 60 7.30 9.80 9.78
N ASN A 61 7.94 8.62 9.78
CA ASN A 61 9.19 8.39 9.05
C ASN A 61 9.16 7.06 8.28
N GLN A 62 9.13 7.13 6.94
CA GLN A 62 9.12 5.92 6.10
C GLN A 62 10.42 5.11 6.21
N VAL A 63 11.57 5.76 6.40
CA VAL A 63 12.86 5.06 6.56
C VAL A 63 12.86 4.21 7.81
N ASP A 64 12.33 4.73 8.92
CA ASP A 64 12.17 4.00 10.17
C ASP A 64 11.27 2.77 9.95
N ARG A 65 10.11 2.95 9.30
CA ARG A 65 9.16 1.85 8.99
C ARG A 65 9.77 0.75 8.11
N ASP A 66 10.51 1.13 7.08
CA ASP A 66 11.17 0.19 6.17
C ASP A 66 12.11 -0.76 6.93
N ILE A 67 12.83 -0.24 7.93
CA ILE A 67 13.78 -1.00 8.74
C ILE A 67 13.05 -1.76 9.86
N ASP A 68 12.12 -1.10 10.56
CA ASP A 68 11.35 -1.70 11.66
C ASP A 68 10.50 -2.89 11.19
N ARG A 69 10.04 -2.89 9.93
CA ARG A 69 9.36 -4.02 9.28
C ARG A 69 10.18 -5.32 9.26
N LEU A 70 11.51 -5.21 9.35
CA LEU A 70 12.44 -6.34 9.40
C LEU A 70 12.86 -6.72 10.82
N ILE A 71 12.91 -5.74 11.72
CA ILE A 71 13.36 -5.92 13.11
C ILE A 71 12.23 -6.47 13.98
N TYR A 72 10.99 -6.04 13.76
CA TYR A 72 9.87 -6.35 14.65
C TYR A 72 8.79 -7.17 13.94
N SER A 73 8.06 -7.96 14.73
CA SER A 73 6.85 -8.68 14.31
C SER A 73 5.66 -8.27 15.17
N GLY A 74 4.46 -8.31 14.59
CA GLY A 74 3.22 -7.98 15.28
C GLY A 74 2.48 -9.22 15.77
N LEU A 75 1.32 -9.05 16.41
CA LEU A 75 0.47 -10.20 16.74
C LEU A 75 -0.04 -10.89 15.47
N ILE A 76 -0.37 -10.09 14.47
CA ILE A 76 -0.82 -10.53 13.16
C ILE A 76 -0.06 -9.79 12.07
N SER A 77 -0.12 -10.32 10.86
CA SER A 77 0.31 -9.64 9.65
C SER A 77 -0.86 -9.60 8.66
N PHE A 78 -0.65 -8.97 7.50
CA PHE A 78 -1.64 -8.95 6.43
C PHE A 78 -1.02 -9.47 5.13
N ASN A 79 -1.78 -10.30 4.41
CA ASN A 79 -1.39 -10.69 3.07
C ASN A 79 -1.63 -9.52 2.08
N SER A 80 -1.22 -9.71 0.82
CA SER A 80 -1.35 -8.68 -0.20
C SER A 80 -2.78 -8.32 -0.61
N ARG A 81 -3.79 -9.04 -0.10
CA ARG A 81 -5.21 -8.75 -0.29
C ARG A 81 -5.84 -8.04 0.92
N GLY A 82 -5.04 -7.77 1.96
CA GLY A 82 -5.51 -7.17 3.22
C GLY A 82 -6.26 -8.15 4.11
N GLU A 83 -6.06 -9.45 3.92
CA GLU A 83 -6.62 -10.47 4.82
C GLU A 83 -5.64 -10.67 6.00
N PRO A 84 -6.13 -10.67 7.25
CA PRO A 84 -5.30 -10.88 8.43
C PRO A 84 -4.74 -12.31 8.43
N MET A 85 -3.46 -12.43 8.76
CA MET A 85 -2.69 -13.67 8.80
C MET A 85 -2.03 -13.81 10.18
N PRO A 86 -1.80 -15.04 10.67
CA PRO A 86 -0.94 -15.28 11.82
C PRO A 86 0.43 -14.62 11.66
N ASP A 87 0.96 -14.11 12.77
CA ASP A 87 2.34 -13.66 12.92
C ASP A 87 2.81 -14.14 14.31
N LEU A 88 3.16 -13.30 15.29
CA LEU A 88 3.49 -13.77 16.64
C LEU A 88 2.33 -14.50 17.34
N ALA A 89 1.08 -14.23 16.95
CA ALA A 89 -0.05 -15.04 17.35
C ALA A 89 -0.28 -16.19 16.36
N ALA A 90 -0.19 -17.42 16.84
CA ALA A 90 -0.48 -18.63 16.07
C ALA A 90 -1.94 -18.68 15.61
N GLU A 91 -2.85 -18.22 16.47
CA GLU A 91 -4.28 -18.15 16.20
C GLU A 91 -4.96 -17.08 17.05
N TRP A 92 -6.17 -16.69 16.64
CA TRP A 92 -7.04 -15.83 17.44
C TRP A 92 -8.52 -16.21 17.29
N ALA A 93 -9.30 -15.82 18.28
CA ALA A 93 -10.75 -15.99 18.30
C ALA A 93 -11.44 -14.65 18.54
N VAL A 94 -12.51 -14.39 17.79
CA VAL A 94 -13.36 -13.20 17.92
C VAL A 94 -14.71 -13.63 18.48
N SER A 95 -15.24 -12.90 19.47
CA SER A 95 -16.59 -13.17 19.99
C SER A 95 -17.67 -12.90 18.94
N ALA A 96 -18.84 -13.51 19.13
CA ALA A 96 -19.96 -13.38 18.18
C ALA A 96 -20.48 -11.93 18.03
N ASP A 97 -20.29 -11.10 19.06
CA ASP A 97 -20.61 -9.68 19.08
C ASP A 97 -19.41 -8.78 18.70
N ALA A 98 -18.26 -9.35 18.32
CA ALA A 98 -17.04 -8.65 17.89
C ALA A 98 -16.49 -7.61 18.88
N THR A 99 -16.71 -7.83 20.19
CA THR A 99 -16.18 -6.99 21.27
C THR A 99 -14.98 -7.62 21.99
N ILE A 100 -14.73 -8.92 21.80
CA ILE A 100 -13.65 -9.64 22.47
C ILE A 100 -12.78 -10.34 21.42
N TYR A 101 -11.48 -10.04 21.46
CA TYR A 101 -10.46 -10.68 20.61
C TYR A 101 -9.45 -11.38 21.52
N THR A 102 -9.31 -12.69 21.39
CA THR A 102 -8.36 -13.49 22.19
C THR A 102 -7.29 -14.07 21.28
N PHE A 103 -6.03 -13.77 21.56
CA PHE A 103 -4.87 -14.23 20.81
C PHE A 103 -4.10 -15.28 21.61
N THR A 104 -3.57 -16.27 20.89
CA THR A 104 -2.66 -17.28 21.41
C THR A 104 -1.32 -17.13 20.71
N LEU A 105 -0.26 -16.85 21.47
CA LEU A 105 1.09 -16.62 20.98
C LEU A 105 1.78 -17.92 20.55
N GLN A 106 2.73 -17.82 19.63
CA GLN A 106 3.66 -18.90 19.30
C GLN A 106 4.62 -19.13 20.48
N GLU A 107 4.60 -20.33 21.07
CA GLU A 107 5.41 -20.65 22.27
C GLU A 107 6.93 -20.72 21.99
N ASP A 108 7.32 -20.92 20.73
CA ASP A 108 8.70 -20.94 20.24
C ASP A 108 9.20 -19.57 19.76
N ALA A 109 8.35 -18.54 19.72
CA ALA A 109 8.79 -17.18 19.40
C ALA A 109 9.81 -16.67 20.41
N ARG A 110 10.91 -16.09 19.90
CA ARG A 110 12.01 -15.52 20.68
C ARG A 110 12.30 -14.10 20.24
N TRP A 111 12.72 -13.29 21.21
CA TRP A 111 13.41 -12.04 20.97
C TRP A 111 14.81 -12.30 20.40
N HIS A 112 15.40 -11.31 19.73
CA HIS A 112 16.76 -11.43 19.18
C HIS A 112 17.84 -11.68 20.24
N ASP A 113 17.55 -11.45 21.52
CA ASP A 113 18.43 -11.77 22.66
C ASP A 113 18.20 -13.17 23.25
N GLY A 114 17.25 -13.93 22.70
CA GLY A 114 16.93 -15.31 23.08
C GLY A 114 15.85 -15.46 24.16
N GLU A 115 15.34 -14.37 24.73
CA GLU A 115 14.21 -14.46 25.69
C GLU A 115 12.91 -14.86 24.97
N PRO A 116 12.00 -15.61 25.62
CA PRO A 116 10.71 -15.97 25.05
C PRO A 116 9.79 -14.75 24.92
N VAL A 117 9.02 -14.71 23.84
CA VAL A 117 7.93 -13.74 23.67
C VAL A 117 6.73 -14.18 24.49
N THR A 118 6.18 -13.30 25.32
CA THR A 118 5.06 -13.63 26.22
C THR A 118 3.95 -12.59 26.16
N SER A 119 2.83 -12.88 26.82
CA SER A 119 1.69 -11.96 26.93
C SER A 119 2.06 -10.65 27.65
N ASP A 120 3.12 -10.65 28.47
CA ASP A 120 3.57 -9.45 29.16
C ASP A 120 4.15 -8.43 28.17
N ASP A 121 4.82 -8.88 27.10
CA ASP A 121 5.33 -8.03 26.02
C ASP A 121 4.20 -7.39 25.20
N VAL A 122 3.15 -8.18 24.94
CA VAL A 122 1.95 -7.70 24.26
C VAL A 122 1.29 -6.59 25.08
N ILE A 123 1.06 -6.86 26.37
CA ILE A 123 0.43 -5.90 27.28
C ILE A 123 1.29 -4.64 27.40
N TYR A 124 2.60 -4.79 27.55
CA TYR A 124 3.52 -3.67 27.59
C TYR A 124 3.38 -2.80 26.35
N THR A 125 3.53 -3.38 25.16
CA THR A 125 3.51 -2.64 23.88
C THR A 125 2.22 -1.87 23.69
N PHE A 126 1.07 -2.54 23.80
CA PHE A 126 -0.22 -1.89 23.57
C PHE A 126 -0.60 -0.93 24.70
N SER A 127 -0.12 -1.13 25.94
CA SER A 127 -0.29 -0.13 27.01
C SER A 127 0.45 1.18 26.71
N LYS A 128 1.56 1.15 25.97
CA LYS A 128 2.26 2.39 25.56
C LYS A 128 1.39 3.27 24.65
N MET A 129 0.53 2.66 23.84
CA MET A 129 -0.43 3.39 23.02
C MET A 129 -1.58 4.02 23.83
N GLN A 130 -1.73 3.61 25.09
CA GLN A 130 -2.71 4.16 26.04
C GLN A 130 -2.12 5.28 26.91
N ASP A 131 -0.79 5.37 27.02
CA ASP A 131 -0.10 6.36 27.85
C ASP A 131 -0.52 7.78 27.44
N GLU A 132 -0.77 8.67 28.41
CA GLU A 132 -1.18 10.07 28.16
C GLU A 132 -0.14 10.87 27.35
N ASP A 133 1.14 10.48 27.41
CA ASP A 133 2.26 11.10 26.71
C ASP A 133 2.65 10.38 25.40
N TYR A 134 1.79 9.51 24.88
CA TYR A 134 2.00 8.87 23.58
C TYR A 134 2.17 9.91 22.46
N PRO A 135 3.28 9.87 21.68
CA PRO A 135 3.60 10.93 20.72
C PRO A 135 2.94 10.77 19.35
N GLY A 136 2.15 9.72 19.13
CA GLY A 136 1.42 9.52 17.87
C GLY A 136 0.09 10.29 17.81
N PRO A 137 -0.77 9.97 16.84
CA PRO A 137 -2.05 10.66 16.66
C PRO A 137 -2.97 10.57 17.89
N GLU A 138 -3.61 11.69 18.25
CA GLU A 138 -4.48 11.81 19.44
C GLU A 138 -5.73 10.94 19.35
N ASP A 139 -6.30 10.80 18.15
CA ASP A 139 -7.46 9.94 17.88
C ASP A 139 -7.13 8.45 18.07
N PHE A 140 -5.95 8.04 17.64
CA PHE A 140 -5.42 6.69 17.85
C PHE A 140 -5.21 6.39 19.33
N GLN A 141 -4.59 7.31 20.08
CA GLN A 141 -4.43 7.21 21.53
C GLN A 141 -5.79 7.10 22.24
N THR A 142 -6.73 7.98 21.89
CA THR A 142 -8.07 8.02 22.48
C THR A 142 -8.83 6.72 22.24
N MET A 143 -8.67 6.08 21.08
CA MET A 143 -9.23 4.76 20.80
C MET A 143 -8.62 3.71 21.73
N TRP A 144 -7.29 3.66 21.83
CA TRP A 144 -6.59 2.67 22.66
C TRP A 144 -6.92 2.78 24.15
N GLN A 145 -7.12 3.99 24.68
CA GLN A 145 -7.54 4.20 26.07
C GLN A 145 -8.88 3.57 26.43
N GLN A 146 -9.71 3.23 25.44
CA GLN A 146 -10.99 2.56 25.66
C GLN A 146 -10.90 1.03 25.60
N VAL A 147 -9.76 0.49 25.12
CA VAL A 147 -9.54 -0.95 24.98
C VAL A 147 -8.99 -1.51 26.28
N ASN A 148 -9.65 -2.52 26.84
CA ASN A 148 -9.13 -3.21 28.01
C ASN A 148 -8.29 -4.43 27.58
N ILE A 149 -7.05 -4.51 28.06
CA ILE A 149 -6.09 -5.57 27.70
C ILE A 149 -5.91 -6.49 28.91
N ILE A 150 -6.29 -7.75 28.75
CA ILE A 150 -6.32 -8.74 29.83
C ILE A 150 -5.31 -9.84 29.54
N ARG A 151 -4.40 -10.06 30.49
CA ARG A 151 -3.59 -11.27 30.58
C ARG A 151 -4.47 -12.46 30.96
N LEU A 152 -4.58 -13.47 30.10
CA LEU A 152 -5.25 -14.72 30.45
C LEU A 152 -4.25 -15.71 31.06
N ASP A 153 -3.10 -15.87 30.41
CA ASP A 153 -1.97 -16.67 30.90
C ASP A 153 -0.65 -16.17 30.27
N GLU A 154 0.38 -17.02 30.22
CA GLU A 154 1.71 -16.67 29.69
C GLU A 154 1.70 -16.43 28.18
N TYR A 155 0.89 -17.18 27.42
CA TYR A 155 0.86 -17.12 25.95
C TYR A 155 -0.51 -16.69 25.42
N ARG A 156 -1.43 -16.26 26.28
CA ARG A 156 -2.77 -15.82 25.90
C ARG A 156 -3.12 -14.46 26.47
N VAL A 157 -3.56 -13.59 25.56
CA VAL A 157 -3.96 -12.21 25.83
C VAL A 157 -5.31 -11.93 25.18
N GLN A 158 -6.11 -11.08 25.82
CA GLN A 158 -7.44 -10.72 25.37
C GLN A 158 -7.58 -9.20 25.30
N PHE A 159 -8.09 -8.71 24.18
CA PHE A 159 -8.53 -7.33 24.00
C PHE A 159 -10.05 -7.27 24.12
N GLN A 160 -10.56 -6.33 24.92
CA GLN A 160 -11.98 -6.06 25.08
C GLN A 160 -12.27 -4.64 24.64
N LEU A 161 -13.17 -4.50 23.66
CA LEU A 161 -13.57 -3.24 23.08
C LEU A 161 -14.87 -2.75 23.72
N PRO A 162 -15.10 -1.43 23.79
CA PRO A 162 -16.35 -0.87 24.31
C PRO A 162 -17.55 -1.15 23.39
N GLU A 163 -17.30 -1.31 22.09
CA GLU A 163 -18.30 -1.58 21.07
C GLU A 163 -17.74 -2.47 19.94
N PRO A 164 -18.60 -3.14 19.16
CA PRO A 164 -18.16 -3.99 18.06
C PRO A 164 -17.40 -3.20 16.99
N PHE A 165 -16.18 -3.62 16.67
CA PHE A 165 -15.36 -2.97 15.64
C PHE A 165 -14.48 -4.01 14.93
N ALA A 166 -14.92 -4.44 13.75
CA ALA A 166 -14.24 -5.46 12.95
C ALA A 166 -12.87 -5.01 12.39
N PRO A 167 -12.67 -3.74 11.98
CA PRO A 167 -11.34 -3.23 11.59
C PRO A 167 -10.30 -3.21 12.71
N PHE A 168 -10.64 -3.58 13.95
CA PHE A 168 -9.72 -3.57 15.08
C PHE A 168 -8.40 -4.34 14.83
N LEU A 169 -8.44 -5.37 13.98
CA LEU A 169 -7.26 -6.16 13.63
C LEU A 169 -6.13 -5.32 13.02
N ASP A 170 -6.43 -4.26 12.27
CA ASP A 170 -5.42 -3.38 11.65
C ASP A 170 -4.46 -2.79 12.68
N TYR A 171 -4.95 -2.57 13.89
CA TYR A 171 -4.17 -1.98 14.98
C TYR A 171 -3.32 -2.99 15.74
N LEU A 172 -3.41 -4.28 15.41
CA LEU A 172 -2.68 -5.36 16.08
C LEU A 172 -1.46 -5.86 15.29
N ALA A 173 -1.19 -5.28 14.12
CA ALA A 173 -0.01 -5.57 13.30
C ALA A 173 1.22 -4.74 13.68
N VAL A 174 1.13 -3.88 14.70
CA VAL A 174 2.29 -3.15 15.22
C VAL A 174 3.33 -4.11 15.79
N GLY A 175 4.61 -3.81 15.53
CA GLY A 175 5.73 -4.55 16.11
C GLY A 175 5.72 -4.52 17.64
N LEU A 176 5.93 -5.68 18.28
CA LEU A 176 6.02 -5.74 19.74
C LEU A 176 7.34 -5.13 20.25
N LEU A 177 7.29 -4.59 21.46
CA LEU A 177 8.42 -4.10 22.25
C LEU A 177 8.70 -5.03 23.46
N PRO A 178 9.97 -5.26 23.82
CA PRO A 178 10.35 -6.20 24.87
C PRO A 178 10.12 -5.63 26.27
N ASP A 179 9.14 -6.17 27.02
CA ASP A 179 8.85 -5.72 28.39
C ASP A 179 10.08 -5.93 29.29
N HIS A 180 10.82 -7.02 29.14
CA HIS A 180 12.00 -7.31 29.97
C HIS A 180 13.11 -6.27 29.87
N LEU A 181 13.15 -5.48 28.78
CA LEU A 181 14.13 -4.40 28.58
C LEU A 181 13.57 -3.01 28.86
N LEU A 182 12.26 -2.81 28.66
CA LEU A 182 11.65 -1.48 28.64
C LEU A 182 10.60 -1.26 29.76
N ARG A 183 10.44 -2.21 30.67
CA ARG A 183 9.52 -2.11 31.80
C ARG A 183 9.72 -0.80 32.58
N GLY A 184 8.64 -0.05 32.71
CA GLY A 184 8.60 1.22 33.47
C GLY A 184 8.96 2.46 32.66
N VAL A 185 9.31 2.33 31.37
CA VAL A 185 9.49 3.46 30.45
C VAL A 185 8.13 3.88 29.88
N SER A 186 7.81 5.18 29.90
CA SER A 186 6.59 5.72 29.25
C SER A 186 6.74 5.85 27.73
N ALA A 187 5.64 6.01 27.01
CA ALA A 187 5.67 6.26 25.58
C ALA A 187 6.44 7.54 25.21
N GLY A 188 6.30 8.61 26.00
CA GLY A 188 7.07 9.84 25.81
C GLY A 188 8.56 9.67 26.08
N GLU A 189 8.94 8.87 27.09
CA GLU A 189 10.35 8.58 27.40
C GLU A 189 11.02 7.71 26.33
N LEU A 190 10.25 6.88 25.62
CA LEU A 190 10.78 6.04 24.54
C LEU A 190 11.37 6.85 23.37
N ILE A 191 10.98 8.11 23.18
CA ILE A 191 11.46 8.98 22.08
C ILE A 191 12.98 9.10 22.08
N ASP A 192 13.57 9.32 23.26
CA ASP A 192 15.01 9.55 23.45
C ASP A 192 15.71 8.35 24.11
N HIS A 193 15.01 7.21 24.25
CA HIS A 193 15.53 6.04 24.93
C HIS A 193 16.66 5.37 24.12
N PRO A 194 17.79 4.97 24.74
CA PRO A 194 18.91 4.33 24.03
C PRO A 194 18.58 3.02 23.29
N PHE A 195 17.42 2.42 23.58
CA PHE A 195 16.91 1.25 22.85
C PHE A 195 16.74 1.52 21.36
N ASN A 196 16.35 2.74 20.97
CA ASN A 196 16.17 3.11 19.56
C ASN A 196 17.47 3.04 18.74
N LEU A 197 18.64 2.96 19.41
CA LEU A 197 19.95 2.81 18.78
C LEU A 197 20.48 1.37 18.78
N ARG A 198 19.86 0.49 19.57
CA ARG A 198 20.21 -0.94 19.70
C ARG A 198 18.92 -1.73 19.94
N PRO A 199 18.01 -1.75 18.95
CA PRO A 199 16.72 -2.39 19.10
C PRO A 199 16.88 -3.90 19.23
N ILE A 200 16.02 -4.51 20.02
CA ILE A 200 15.83 -5.96 20.11
C ILE A 200 14.39 -6.23 19.72
N GLY A 201 14.20 -6.96 18.63
CA GLY A 201 12.90 -7.28 18.09
C GLY A 201 12.67 -8.79 18.02
N THR A 202 11.69 -9.17 17.23
CA THR A 202 11.27 -10.57 16.98
C THR A 202 11.20 -10.89 15.49
N GLY A 203 11.52 -9.93 14.63
CA GLY A 203 11.47 -10.06 13.18
C GLY A 203 12.60 -10.91 12.59
N PRO A 204 12.56 -11.14 11.27
CA PRO A 204 13.50 -12.01 10.56
C PRO A 204 14.96 -11.52 10.59
N PHE A 205 15.20 -10.24 10.85
CA PHE A 205 16.54 -9.68 10.95
C PHE A 205 16.75 -8.94 12.27
N ALA A 206 17.88 -9.19 12.93
CA ALA A 206 18.33 -8.49 14.12
C ALA A 206 19.25 -7.32 13.75
N PHE A 207 19.27 -6.27 14.58
CA PHE A 207 20.22 -5.18 14.44
C PHE A 207 21.68 -5.66 14.65
N ASP A 208 22.57 -5.35 13.69
CA ASP A 208 24.03 -5.63 13.79
C ASP A 208 24.75 -4.36 14.25
N ARG A 209 24.71 -3.30 13.43
CA ARG A 209 25.42 -2.04 13.72
C ARG A 209 24.92 -0.87 12.86
N PHE A 210 25.24 0.34 13.31
CA PHE A 210 25.26 1.52 12.45
C PHE A 210 26.64 1.75 11.83
N VAL A 211 26.65 2.39 10.67
CA VAL A 211 27.83 3.03 10.08
C VAL A 211 27.65 4.55 10.24
N VAL A 212 28.65 5.19 10.84
CA VAL A 212 28.64 6.62 11.15
C VAL A 212 29.77 7.31 10.40
N GLU A 213 29.44 8.36 9.67
CA GLU A 213 30.38 9.22 8.96
C GLU A 213 30.05 10.67 9.32
N ASP A 214 31.08 11.47 9.65
CA ASP A 214 30.93 12.88 10.03
C ASP A 214 29.84 13.13 11.11
N ASP A 215 29.80 12.28 12.14
CA ASP A 215 28.83 12.28 13.24
C ASP A 215 27.36 12.01 12.82
N GLU A 216 27.10 11.57 11.59
CA GLU A 216 25.77 11.19 11.09
C GLU A 216 25.69 9.68 10.82
N ILE A 217 24.55 9.06 11.11
CA ILE A 217 24.29 7.67 10.73
C ILE A 217 24.01 7.64 9.23
N VAL A 218 24.90 7.03 8.44
CA VAL A 218 24.78 6.91 6.98
C VAL A 218 24.29 5.54 6.53
N SER A 219 24.36 4.53 7.39
CA SER A 219 23.82 3.20 7.12
C SER A 219 23.47 2.42 8.39
N VAL A 220 22.52 1.49 8.27
CA VAL A 220 22.24 0.44 9.27
C VAL A 220 22.44 -0.93 8.64
N SER A 221 23.08 -1.84 9.38
CA SER A 221 23.24 -3.25 9.02
C SER A 221 22.35 -4.10 9.91
N LEU A 222 21.61 -5.02 9.31
CA LEU A 222 20.82 -6.05 9.98
C LEU A 222 21.33 -7.44 9.58
N ILE A 223 21.30 -8.40 10.50
CA ILE A 223 21.73 -9.78 10.30
C ILE A 223 20.55 -10.74 10.45
N ALA A 224 20.48 -11.78 9.63
CA ALA A 224 19.42 -12.79 9.72
C ALA A 224 19.37 -13.42 11.11
N PHE A 225 18.17 -13.55 11.67
CA PHE A 225 17.95 -14.16 12.96
C PHE A 225 17.75 -15.68 12.80
N GLU A 226 18.73 -16.47 13.24
CA GLU A 226 18.73 -17.94 13.05
C GLU A 226 17.60 -18.65 13.80
N ASP A 227 17.11 -18.08 14.91
CA ASP A 227 16.02 -18.61 15.73
C ASP A 227 14.67 -17.94 15.40
N TYR A 228 14.52 -17.35 14.21
CA TYR A 228 13.24 -16.81 13.76
C TYR A 228 12.18 -17.92 13.73
N TYR A 229 10.99 -17.64 14.26
CA TYR A 229 9.93 -18.63 14.48
C TYR A 229 9.27 -19.13 13.18
N ASP A 230 9.50 -18.44 12.06
CA ASP A 230 9.08 -18.85 10.72
C ASP A 230 10.33 -19.17 9.84
N GLN A 231 10.22 -19.02 8.53
CA GLN A 231 11.33 -19.25 7.61
C GLN A 231 12.49 -18.28 7.85
N VAL A 232 13.65 -18.83 8.25
CA VAL A 232 14.91 -18.08 8.33
C VAL A 232 15.28 -17.50 6.97
N PRO A 233 15.65 -16.21 6.87
CA PRO A 233 16.04 -15.59 5.60
C PRO A 233 17.20 -16.30 4.90
N TYR A 234 17.16 -16.36 3.56
CA TYR A 234 18.33 -16.80 2.80
C TYR A 234 19.43 -15.73 2.76
N ILE A 235 19.09 -14.44 2.69
CA ILE A 235 20.08 -13.37 2.78
C ILE A 235 20.61 -13.30 4.22
N GLU A 236 21.94 -13.34 4.38
CA GLU A 236 22.57 -13.33 5.71
C GLU A 236 22.57 -11.93 6.33
N ARG A 237 22.72 -10.89 5.51
CA ARG A 237 22.78 -9.49 5.96
C ARG A 237 22.08 -8.57 4.97
N VAL A 238 21.31 -7.64 5.52
CA VAL A 238 20.74 -6.52 4.77
C VAL A 238 21.37 -5.24 5.30
N GLU A 239 21.90 -4.41 4.42
CA GLU A 239 22.44 -3.09 4.76
C GLU A 239 21.59 -2.02 4.08
N PHE A 240 21.04 -1.09 4.86
CA PHE A 240 20.35 0.08 4.33
C PHE A 240 21.27 1.28 4.38
N ARG A 241 21.46 1.94 3.24
CA ARG A 241 22.24 3.17 3.13
C ARG A 241 21.32 4.35 2.84
N PHE A 242 21.54 5.46 3.53
CA PHE A 242 20.65 6.62 3.48
C PHE A 242 21.12 7.63 2.43
N PHE A 243 20.18 8.11 1.62
CA PHE A 243 20.44 9.10 0.56
C PHE A 243 19.41 10.24 0.63
N GLU A 244 19.81 11.44 0.23
CA GLU A 244 18.90 12.60 0.23
C GLU A 244 17.85 12.51 -0.87
N ASN A 245 18.18 11.89 -2.01
CA ASN A 245 17.33 11.79 -3.17
C ASN A 245 17.69 10.55 -4.02
N SER A 246 16.78 10.16 -4.91
CA SER A 246 16.93 8.96 -5.75
C SER A 246 18.02 9.08 -6.83
N LEU A 247 18.43 10.29 -7.22
CA LEU A 247 19.51 10.49 -8.19
C LEU A 247 20.87 10.06 -7.58
N ASP A 248 21.15 10.47 -6.34
CA ASP A 248 22.36 10.06 -5.64
C ASP A 248 22.38 8.55 -5.37
N ALA A 249 21.21 7.96 -5.11
CA ALA A 249 21.07 6.51 -4.97
C ALA A 249 21.38 5.78 -6.30
N LEU A 250 20.93 6.33 -7.44
CA LEU A 250 21.24 5.76 -8.75
C LEU A 250 22.75 5.85 -9.06
N ASP A 251 23.40 6.96 -8.76
CA ASP A 251 24.85 7.11 -8.91
C ASP A 251 25.61 6.07 -8.07
N ALA A 252 25.17 5.82 -6.83
CA ALA A 252 25.74 4.78 -5.98
C ALA A 252 25.51 3.37 -6.53
N TYR A 253 24.35 3.11 -7.16
CA TYR A 253 24.09 1.84 -7.85
C TYR A 253 25.05 1.65 -9.03
N LEU A 254 25.20 2.67 -9.87
CA LEU A 254 26.12 2.64 -11.02
C LEU A 254 27.59 2.48 -10.62
N ALA A 255 27.96 2.96 -9.42
CA ALA A 255 29.27 2.76 -8.82
C ALA A 255 29.47 1.34 -8.24
N GLY A 256 28.40 0.53 -8.16
CA GLY A 256 28.43 -0.82 -7.58
C GLY A 256 28.44 -0.83 -6.04
N GLU A 257 28.02 0.27 -5.41
CA GLU A 257 28.03 0.44 -3.95
C GLU A 257 26.74 -0.08 -3.29
N ILE A 258 25.65 -0.19 -4.05
CA ILE A 258 24.34 -0.70 -3.62
C ILE A 258 23.77 -1.65 -4.68
N GLN A 259 22.77 -2.44 -4.29
CA GLN A 259 22.06 -3.43 -5.13
C GLN A 259 20.56 -3.14 -5.21
N GLY A 260 20.04 -2.11 -4.55
CA GLY A 260 18.64 -1.74 -4.65
C GLY A 260 18.41 -0.27 -4.35
N ILE A 261 17.38 0.30 -4.97
CA ILE A 261 16.91 1.66 -4.75
C ILE A 261 15.48 1.54 -4.22
N GLY A 262 15.28 1.86 -2.95
CA GLY A 262 14.04 1.67 -2.23
C GLY A 262 12.87 2.47 -2.80
N GLN A 263 13.13 3.62 -3.44
CA GLN A 263 12.11 4.45 -4.10
C GLN A 263 12.64 5.05 -5.40
N ILE A 264 11.86 4.92 -6.48
CA ILE A 264 12.13 5.52 -7.79
C ILE A 264 11.28 6.78 -7.96
N ASP A 265 11.94 7.94 -8.01
CA ASP A 265 11.27 9.20 -8.34
C ASP A 265 11.21 9.43 -9.86
N PRO A 266 10.33 10.32 -10.36
CA PRO A 266 10.21 10.60 -11.79
C PRO A 266 11.52 11.03 -12.48
N ALA A 267 12.48 11.59 -11.73
CA ALA A 267 13.76 12.05 -12.25
C ALA A 267 14.63 10.91 -12.81
N ILE A 268 14.56 9.71 -12.23
CA ILE A 268 15.39 8.56 -12.61
C ILE A 268 14.60 7.44 -13.29
N PHE A 269 13.28 7.59 -13.41
CA PHE A 269 12.37 6.54 -13.88
C PHE A 269 12.77 5.92 -15.22
N THR A 270 13.08 6.76 -16.22
CA THR A 270 13.47 6.27 -17.57
C THR A 270 14.80 5.52 -17.53
N GLU A 271 15.77 6.02 -16.77
CA GLU A 271 17.09 5.41 -16.69
C GLU A 271 17.05 4.04 -16.00
N VAL A 272 16.26 3.92 -14.94
CA VAL A 272 16.03 2.64 -14.25
C VAL A 272 15.26 1.66 -15.15
N LEU A 273 14.22 2.13 -15.85
CA LEU A 273 13.43 1.28 -16.74
C LEU A 273 14.24 0.73 -17.92
N ASP A 274 15.19 1.51 -18.44
CA ASP A 274 16.07 1.13 -19.55
C ASP A 274 17.26 0.26 -19.10
N SER A 275 17.52 0.12 -17.80
CA SER A 275 18.62 -0.68 -17.26
C SER A 275 18.31 -2.17 -17.29
N PRO A 276 19.10 -3.01 -17.98
CA PRO A 276 18.87 -4.46 -18.03
C PRO A 276 19.30 -5.18 -16.75
N GLU A 277 20.05 -4.52 -15.87
CA GLU A 277 20.57 -5.09 -14.61
C GLU A 277 19.69 -4.73 -13.41
N LEU A 278 18.77 -3.76 -13.55
CA LEU A 278 17.79 -3.40 -12.53
C LEU A 278 16.41 -3.93 -12.88
N ASN A 279 15.82 -4.71 -11.98
CA ASN A 279 14.41 -5.05 -12.04
C ASN A 279 13.61 -3.98 -11.31
N MET A 280 12.82 -3.21 -12.06
CA MET A 280 11.85 -2.29 -11.49
C MET A 280 10.58 -3.04 -11.07
N HIS A 281 10.20 -2.88 -9.81
CA HIS A 281 9.00 -3.43 -9.21
C HIS A 281 8.04 -2.29 -8.88
N THR A 282 6.83 -2.34 -9.44
CA THR A 282 5.80 -1.32 -9.23
C THR A 282 4.55 -1.97 -8.65
N SER A 283 3.98 -1.37 -7.60
CA SER A 283 2.74 -1.83 -6.99
C SER A 283 1.84 -0.69 -6.54
N ARG A 284 0.54 -0.96 -6.41
CA ARG A 284 -0.44 0.03 -5.97
C ARG A 284 -0.20 0.41 -4.50
N LEU A 285 -0.20 1.71 -4.22
CA LEU A 285 -0.28 2.27 -2.87
C LEU A 285 -1.72 2.40 -2.39
N PRO A 286 -1.97 2.48 -1.08
CA PRO A 286 -3.31 2.63 -0.54
C PRO A 286 -3.79 4.09 -0.58
N ARG A 287 -3.47 4.82 -1.65
CA ARG A 287 -3.76 6.25 -1.79
C ARG A 287 -4.55 6.51 -3.06
N ILE A 288 -5.57 7.34 -2.97
CA ILE A 288 -6.43 7.72 -4.09
C ILE A 288 -6.52 9.23 -4.23
N SER A 289 -6.08 9.76 -5.36
CA SER A 289 -6.33 11.16 -5.73
C SER A 289 -7.77 11.30 -6.23
N LEU A 290 -8.46 12.31 -5.71
CA LEU A 290 -9.85 12.56 -6.01
C LEU A 290 -10.19 14.04 -5.95
N VAL A 291 -11.35 14.40 -6.50
CA VAL A 291 -11.97 15.71 -6.26
C VAL A 291 -13.18 15.53 -5.37
N PHE A 292 -13.16 16.16 -4.20
CA PHE A 292 -14.38 16.33 -3.39
C PHE A 292 -15.25 17.42 -3.99
N ILE A 293 -16.56 17.20 -3.95
CA ILE A 293 -17.57 18.15 -4.42
C ILE A 293 -18.40 18.55 -3.21
N ASN A 294 -18.43 19.84 -2.87
CA ASN A 294 -19.25 20.32 -1.76
C ASN A 294 -20.74 20.32 -2.14
N SER A 295 -21.42 19.22 -1.89
CA SER A 295 -22.85 19.06 -2.18
C SER A 295 -23.76 19.87 -1.25
N LYS A 296 -23.22 20.42 -0.16
CA LYS A 296 -23.95 21.29 0.78
C LYS A 296 -23.79 22.79 0.44
N ASN A 297 -23.10 23.14 -0.64
CA ASN A 297 -22.95 24.52 -1.07
C ASN A 297 -24.32 25.15 -1.38
N SER A 298 -24.68 26.20 -0.64
CA SER A 298 -25.99 26.85 -0.70
C SER A 298 -26.17 27.75 -1.93
N GLU A 299 -25.08 28.25 -2.51
CA GLU A 299 -25.09 29.11 -3.69
C GLU A 299 -25.08 28.29 -5.00
N LYS A 300 -24.43 27.11 -4.97
CA LYS A 300 -24.29 26.19 -6.11
C LYS A 300 -24.97 24.86 -5.84
N THR A 301 -26.28 24.91 -5.62
CA THR A 301 -27.09 23.72 -5.27
C THR A 301 -27.04 22.59 -6.30
N TYR A 302 -26.69 22.89 -7.57
CA TYR A 302 -26.48 21.89 -8.61
C TYR A 302 -25.29 20.94 -8.34
N LEU A 303 -24.38 21.28 -7.42
CA LEU A 303 -23.33 20.35 -6.95
C LEU A 303 -23.92 19.11 -6.25
N ALA A 304 -25.11 19.23 -5.65
CA ALA A 304 -25.86 18.12 -5.06
C ALA A 304 -26.56 17.23 -6.10
N GLU A 305 -26.69 17.67 -7.35
CA GLU A 305 -27.39 16.92 -8.39
C GLU A 305 -26.55 15.74 -8.89
N LYS A 306 -27.09 14.53 -8.78
CA LYS A 306 -26.43 13.29 -9.22
C LYS A 306 -25.96 13.39 -10.69
N LYS A 307 -26.82 13.89 -11.58
CA LYS A 307 -26.50 14.03 -13.01
C LYS A 307 -25.37 15.02 -13.25
N PHE A 308 -25.23 16.04 -12.40
CA PHE A 308 -24.15 17.03 -12.52
C PHE A 308 -22.80 16.41 -12.17
N ARG A 309 -22.73 15.68 -11.05
CA ARG A 309 -21.50 14.95 -10.66
C ARG A 309 -21.13 13.87 -11.68
N GLN A 310 -22.11 13.16 -12.23
CA GLN A 310 -21.89 12.22 -13.33
C GLN A 310 -21.34 12.93 -14.58
N ALA A 311 -21.84 14.12 -14.92
CA ALA A 311 -21.31 14.89 -16.04
C ALA A 311 -19.85 15.28 -15.80
N LEU A 312 -19.50 15.80 -14.62
CA LEU A 312 -18.12 16.14 -14.26
C LEU A 312 -17.19 14.92 -14.39
N MET A 313 -17.62 13.77 -13.88
CA MET A 313 -16.82 12.54 -13.92
C MET A 313 -16.60 12.03 -15.36
N LEU A 314 -17.66 11.97 -16.16
CA LEU A 314 -17.62 11.44 -17.53
C LEU A 314 -16.80 12.32 -18.47
N SER A 315 -16.60 13.60 -18.15
CA SER A 315 -15.73 14.49 -18.92
C SER A 315 -14.24 14.39 -18.57
N ILE A 316 -13.84 13.62 -17.56
CA ILE A 316 -12.42 13.54 -17.18
C ILE A 316 -11.75 12.41 -17.94
N ASN A 317 -10.75 12.74 -18.76
CA ASN A 317 -9.86 11.75 -19.34
C ASN A 317 -8.79 11.33 -18.32
N ARG A 318 -9.12 10.34 -17.47
CA ARG A 318 -8.25 9.87 -16.38
C ARG A 318 -6.96 9.19 -16.88
N GLN A 319 -7.02 8.48 -18.01
CA GLN A 319 -5.81 7.91 -18.62
C GLN A 319 -4.85 9.01 -19.08
N TRP A 320 -5.38 10.07 -19.71
CA TRP A 320 -4.57 11.22 -20.12
C TRP A 320 -3.85 11.86 -18.92
N ILE A 321 -4.54 12.02 -17.79
CA ILE A 321 -3.95 12.48 -16.51
C ILE A 321 -2.80 11.56 -16.08
N ILE A 322 -3.03 10.26 -15.99
CA ILE A 322 -1.98 9.29 -15.59
C ILE A 322 -0.77 9.36 -16.54
N ASP A 323 -0.99 9.40 -17.85
CA ASP A 323 0.08 9.39 -18.84
C ASP A 323 0.97 10.65 -18.77
N HIS A 324 0.38 11.83 -18.51
CA HIS A 324 1.09 13.11 -18.64
C HIS A 324 1.49 13.72 -17.29
N ALA A 325 0.66 13.60 -16.25
CA ALA A 325 0.99 14.09 -14.92
C ALA A 325 1.85 13.10 -14.14
N LEU A 326 1.64 11.79 -14.34
CA LEU A 326 2.29 10.73 -13.57
C LEU A 326 3.26 9.87 -14.41
N GLN A 327 3.53 10.24 -15.66
CA GLN A 327 4.39 9.47 -16.57
C GLN A 327 3.96 8.00 -16.72
N GLY A 328 2.65 7.74 -16.68
CA GLY A 328 2.08 6.39 -16.72
C GLY A 328 2.03 5.65 -15.37
N GLN A 329 2.50 6.27 -14.28
CA GLN A 329 2.54 5.68 -12.93
C GLN A 329 1.23 5.91 -12.16
N GLY A 330 0.17 5.20 -12.53
CA GLY A 330 -1.10 5.25 -11.81
C GLY A 330 -2.10 4.21 -12.29
N LEU A 331 -3.10 3.91 -11.47
CA LEU A 331 -4.18 2.98 -11.83
C LEU A 331 -5.53 3.68 -11.83
N ILE A 332 -6.35 3.41 -12.86
CA ILE A 332 -7.69 3.97 -12.95
C ILE A 332 -8.61 3.31 -11.89
N PRO A 333 -9.27 4.08 -11.01
CA PRO A 333 -10.16 3.51 -10.01
C PRO A 333 -11.47 3.03 -10.64
N CYS A 334 -11.94 1.85 -10.23
CA CYS A 334 -13.30 1.40 -10.52
C CYS A 334 -14.31 1.89 -9.47
N GLY A 335 -13.86 2.10 -8.23
CA GLY A 335 -14.66 2.52 -7.09
C GLY A 335 -13.80 2.99 -5.92
N PRO A 336 -14.39 3.22 -4.74
CA PRO A 336 -13.67 3.75 -3.58
C PRO A 336 -12.85 2.67 -2.82
N ILE A 337 -13.17 1.39 -3.01
CA ILE A 337 -12.40 0.27 -2.43
C ILE A 337 -11.43 -0.24 -3.49
N MET A 338 -10.17 -0.32 -3.09
CA MET A 338 -9.04 -0.57 -3.96
C MET A 338 -9.06 -1.95 -4.60
N PRO A 339 -8.60 -2.10 -5.85
CA PRO A 339 -8.53 -3.39 -6.51
C PRO A 339 -7.54 -4.33 -5.79
N ALA A 340 -7.75 -5.63 -6.02
CA ALA A 340 -6.96 -6.73 -5.44
C ALA A 340 -7.01 -6.82 -3.90
N THR A 341 -8.08 -6.30 -3.28
CA THR A 341 -8.37 -6.47 -1.84
C THR A 341 -9.53 -7.46 -1.63
N TRP A 342 -9.67 -8.02 -0.44
CA TRP A 342 -10.76 -8.96 -0.12
C TRP A 342 -12.17 -8.35 -0.23
N ALA A 343 -12.30 -7.03 -0.09
CA ALA A 343 -13.58 -6.30 -0.16
C ALA A 343 -13.87 -5.68 -1.54
N HIS A 344 -12.93 -5.75 -2.49
CA HIS A 344 -13.13 -5.17 -3.82
C HIS A 344 -14.24 -5.88 -4.58
N SER A 345 -15.09 -5.10 -5.26
CA SER A 345 -16.11 -5.67 -6.15
C SER A 345 -15.55 -5.91 -7.55
N GLU A 346 -15.17 -7.15 -7.85
CA GLU A 346 -14.70 -7.57 -9.20
C GLU A 346 -15.70 -7.32 -10.34
N SER A 347 -16.99 -7.14 -10.03
CA SER A 347 -18.01 -6.82 -11.03
C SER A 347 -18.12 -5.31 -11.35
N LEU A 348 -17.26 -4.47 -10.78
CA LEU A 348 -17.32 -3.02 -10.92
C LEU A 348 -16.45 -2.58 -12.10
N GLU A 349 -17.08 -2.03 -13.13
CA GLU A 349 -16.36 -1.48 -14.28
C GLU A 349 -16.02 -0.02 -14.03
N SER A 350 -14.89 0.47 -14.54
CA SER A 350 -14.54 1.88 -14.39
C SER A 350 -15.41 2.78 -15.28
N LEU A 351 -15.78 3.97 -14.79
CA LEU A 351 -16.53 4.96 -15.57
C LEU A 351 -15.72 5.47 -16.77
N SER A 352 -16.19 5.23 -17.99
CA SER A 352 -15.49 5.65 -19.21
C SER A 352 -15.48 7.17 -19.42
N PHE A 353 -14.45 7.67 -20.11
CA PHE A 353 -14.42 9.04 -20.62
C PHE A 353 -15.44 9.19 -21.77
N GLU A 354 -16.54 9.90 -21.50
CA GLU A 354 -17.66 10.11 -22.41
C GLU A 354 -18.09 11.61 -22.42
N PRO A 355 -17.29 12.52 -22.97
CA PRO A 355 -17.56 13.96 -22.92
C PRO A 355 -18.87 14.35 -23.62
N ASP A 356 -19.27 13.64 -24.68
CA ASP A 356 -20.56 13.85 -25.34
C ASP A 356 -21.75 13.49 -24.43
N ARG A 357 -21.60 12.45 -23.60
CA ARG A 357 -22.61 12.06 -22.62
C ARG A 357 -22.66 13.05 -21.46
N ALA A 358 -21.50 13.52 -21.00
CA ALA A 358 -21.40 14.60 -20.01
C ALA A 358 -22.14 15.86 -20.49
N ALA A 359 -21.90 16.28 -21.74
CA ALA A 359 -22.56 17.43 -22.36
C ALA A 359 -24.10 17.26 -22.40
N ARG A 360 -24.60 16.06 -22.73
CA ARG A 360 -26.04 15.75 -22.71
C ARG A 360 -26.65 15.79 -21.31
N LEU A 361 -25.93 15.31 -20.30
CA LEU A 361 -26.40 15.40 -18.90
C LEU A 361 -26.53 16.85 -18.45
N LEU A 362 -25.59 17.72 -18.82
CA LEU A 362 -25.70 19.16 -18.57
C LEU A 362 -26.88 19.78 -19.33
N ASP A 363 -27.14 19.36 -20.58
CA ASP A 363 -28.30 19.80 -21.34
C ASP A 363 -29.63 19.40 -20.67
N GLU A 364 -29.72 18.20 -20.08
CA GLU A 364 -30.88 17.74 -19.31
C GLU A 364 -31.10 18.53 -18.03
N LEU A 365 -30.02 19.07 -17.45
CA LEU A 365 -30.06 19.98 -16.30
C LEU A 365 -30.31 21.44 -16.70
N GLU A 366 -30.55 21.68 -17.99
CA GLU A 366 -30.82 22.99 -18.60
C GLU A 366 -29.64 23.96 -18.62
N TRP A 367 -28.42 23.47 -18.39
CA TRP A 367 -27.19 24.23 -18.64
C TRP A 367 -26.90 24.20 -20.14
N LYS A 368 -27.14 25.31 -20.85
CA LYS A 368 -27.03 25.37 -22.31
C LYS A 368 -25.83 26.19 -22.74
N LEU A 369 -25.14 25.73 -23.78
CA LEU A 369 -24.14 26.58 -24.45
C LEU A 369 -24.81 27.79 -25.09
N THR A 370 -24.10 28.92 -25.07
CA THR A 370 -24.52 30.12 -25.80
C THR A 370 -24.67 29.80 -27.30
N ILE A 371 -25.74 30.30 -27.94
CA ILE A 371 -25.99 30.05 -29.37
C ILE A 371 -24.80 30.56 -30.19
N GLY A 372 -24.21 29.69 -31.01
CA GLY A 372 -23.07 30.02 -31.85
C GLY A 372 -21.70 29.93 -31.15
N ALA A 373 -21.66 29.50 -29.90
CA ALA A 373 -20.40 29.24 -29.19
C ALA A 373 -19.58 28.15 -29.89
N THR A 374 -18.27 28.37 -29.99
CA THR A 374 -17.33 27.45 -30.63
C THR A 374 -16.34 26.94 -29.58
N PRO A 375 -16.06 25.63 -29.47
CA PRO A 375 -15.07 25.12 -28.52
C PRO A 375 -13.76 25.90 -28.54
N GLY A 376 -13.26 26.28 -27.37
CA GLY A 376 -12.03 27.07 -27.21
C GLY A 376 -12.19 28.59 -27.37
N THR A 377 -13.40 29.12 -27.58
CA THR A 377 -13.66 30.56 -27.53
C THR A 377 -14.20 31.00 -26.15
N PRO A 378 -14.02 32.26 -25.74
CA PRO A 378 -14.57 32.76 -24.47
C PRO A 378 -16.10 32.58 -24.33
N GLU A 379 -16.83 32.53 -25.45
CA GLU A 379 -18.28 32.34 -25.47
C GLU A 379 -18.71 30.88 -25.26
N TYR A 380 -17.77 29.93 -25.27
CA TYR A 380 -18.01 28.50 -25.03
C TYR A 380 -18.19 28.21 -23.54
N GLN A 381 -19.25 28.79 -22.99
CA GLN A 381 -19.66 28.65 -21.61
C GLN A 381 -21.14 28.31 -21.57
N ARG A 382 -21.51 27.40 -20.67
CA ARG A 382 -22.89 27.03 -20.41
C ARG A 382 -23.53 28.04 -19.46
N THR A 383 -24.79 28.35 -19.70
CA THR A 383 -25.59 29.23 -18.86
C THR A 383 -26.93 28.59 -18.52
N LYS A 384 -27.50 28.98 -17.38
CA LYS A 384 -28.87 28.67 -16.94
C LYS A 384 -29.39 29.89 -16.20
N ASP A 385 -30.57 30.38 -16.57
CA ASP A 385 -31.21 31.56 -15.95
C ASP A 385 -30.26 32.78 -15.82
N ASP A 386 -29.54 33.10 -16.91
CA ASP A 386 -28.51 34.15 -17.00
C ASP A 386 -27.27 33.97 -16.10
N GLN A 387 -27.18 32.86 -15.36
CA GLN A 387 -25.98 32.47 -14.60
C GLN A 387 -25.02 31.68 -15.49
N ILE A 388 -23.73 32.03 -15.46
CA ILE A 388 -22.67 31.23 -16.07
C ILE A 388 -22.35 30.04 -15.17
N LEU A 389 -22.20 28.86 -15.76
CA LEU A 389 -21.73 27.68 -15.07
C LEU A 389 -20.22 27.81 -14.82
N SER A 390 -19.86 28.32 -13.65
CA SER A 390 -18.47 28.41 -13.18
C SER A 390 -18.24 27.60 -11.91
N LEU A 391 -17.03 27.08 -11.73
CA LEU A 391 -16.58 26.38 -10.53
C LEU A 391 -15.18 26.85 -10.13
N GLU A 392 -14.94 26.99 -8.83
CA GLU A 392 -13.60 27.11 -8.24
C GLU A 392 -13.08 25.70 -7.93
N LEU A 393 -11.88 25.37 -8.40
CA LEU A 393 -11.14 24.17 -8.02
C LEU A 393 -9.94 24.58 -7.17
N ILE A 394 -9.99 24.19 -5.90
CA ILE A 394 -8.86 24.32 -4.98
C ILE A 394 -7.91 23.14 -5.21
N HIS A 395 -6.61 23.42 -5.28
CA HIS A 395 -5.57 22.40 -5.35
C HIS A 395 -4.35 22.84 -4.55
N SER A 396 -3.52 21.89 -4.13
CA SER A 396 -2.28 22.21 -3.45
C SER A 396 -1.23 22.78 -4.41
N ASN A 397 -0.19 23.40 -3.87
CA ASN A 397 0.99 23.86 -4.59
C ASN A 397 2.00 22.72 -4.90
N ASP A 398 1.60 21.46 -4.76
CA ASP A 398 2.37 20.33 -5.28
C ASP A 398 2.41 20.39 -6.81
N PRO A 399 3.59 20.26 -7.45
CA PRO A 399 3.71 20.35 -8.91
C PRO A 399 2.82 19.35 -9.67
N THR A 400 2.58 18.17 -9.09
CA THR A 400 1.70 17.15 -9.68
C THR A 400 0.25 17.62 -9.63
N ASP A 401 -0.19 18.14 -8.49
CA ASP A 401 -1.55 18.65 -8.31
C ASP A 401 -1.84 19.85 -9.24
N GLU A 402 -0.87 20.74 -9.45
CA GLU A 402 -0.99 21.86 -10.41
C GLU A 402 -1.26 21.35 -11.83
N ILE A 403 -0.47 20.36 -12.29
CA ILE A 403 -0.64 19.74 -13.61
C ILE A 403 -2.02 19.07 -13.70
N VAL A 404 -2.41 18.29 -12.69
CA VAL A 404 -3.71 17.61 -12.66
C VAL A 404 -4.86 18.63 -12.67
N ALA A 405 -4.77 19.71 -11.92
CA ALA A 405 -5.79 20.76 -11.86
C ALA A 405 -5.99 21.45 -13.22
N GLU A 406 -4.91 21.77 -13.94
CA GLU A 406 -4.97 22.31 -15.30
C GLU A 406 -5.60 21.34 -16.32
N MET A 407 -5.32 20.04 -16.16
CA MET A 407 -5.94 18.99 -16.99
C MET A 407 -7.43 18.82 -16.69
N LEU A 408 -7.84 18.90 -15.42
CA LEU A 408 -9.25 18.92 -15.02
C LEU A 408 -9.97 20.15 -15.58
N LYS A 409 -9.35 21.34 -15.46
CA LYS A 409 -9.83 22.59 -16.07
C LYS A 409 -10.05 22.43 -17.56
N THR A 410 -9.06 21.90 -18.29
CA THR A 410 -9.16 21.64 -19.74
C THR A 410 -10.34 20.72 -20.08
N ASN A 411 -10.50 19.62 -19.33
CA ASN A 411 -11.59 18.65 -19.53
C ASN A 411 -12.98 19.25 -19.30
N TRP A 412 -13.16 20.05 -18.24
CA TRP A 412 -14.45 20.66 -17.92
C TRP A 412 -14.78 21.88 -18.80
N GLU A 413 -13.78 22.66 -19.21
CA GLU A 413 -13.97 23.74 -20.19
C GLU A 413 -14.34 23.20 -21.58
N ALA A 414 -13.87 22.01 -21.96
CA ALA A 414 -14.27 21.35 -23.20
C ALA A 414 -15.77 21.00 -23.28
N ILE A 415 -16.45 20.90 -22.13
CA ILE A 415 -17.91 20.77 -22.06
C ILE A 415 -18.62 22.08 -21.68
N GLY A 416 -17.90 23.19 -21.61
CA GLY A 416 -18.44 24.54 -21.40
C GLY A 416 -18.64 24.94 -19.93
N ILE A 417 -17.92 24.32 -18.99
CA ILE A 417 -17.87 24.76 -17.58
C ILE A 417 -16.66 25.66 -17.42
N ARG A 418 -16.84 26.89 -16.93
CA ARG A 418 -15.72 27.79 -16.62
C ARG A 418 -15.06 27.35 -15.31
N ILE A 419 -13.75 27.16 -15.31
CA ILE A 419 -13.01 26.74 -14.11
C ILE A 419 -12.03 27.82 -13.67
N GLU A 420 -12.07 28.18 -12.38
CA GLU A 420 -11.11 29.05 -11.72
C GLU A 420 -10.25 28.18 -10.80
N LEU A 421 -8.93 28.16 -11.04
CA LEU A 421 -7.99 27.43 -10.20
C LEU A 421 -7.56 28.30 -9.05
N LYS A 422 -7.54 27.72 -7.85
CA LYS A 422 -7.05 28.35 -6.62
C LYS A 422 -6.00 27.46 -5.99
N GLU A 423 -4.76 27.81 -6.22
CA GLU A 423 -3.61 27.20 -5.56
C GLU A 423 -3.56 27.60 -4.08
N VAL A 424 -3.33 26.62 -3.22
CA VAL A 424 -3.14 26.82 -1.77
C VAL A 424 -1.94 26.01 -1.27
N ASN A 425 -1.44 26.36 -0.10
CA ASN A 425 -0.39 25.58 0.54
C ASN A 425 -0.93 24.19 0.97
N LYS A 426 -0.19 23.11 0.68
CA LYS A 426 -0.60 21.73 0.97
C LYS A 426 -0.88 21.49 2.46
N GLU A 427 -0.05 22.04 3.35
CA GLU A 427 -0.18 21.86 4.80
C GLU A 427 -1.45 22.52 5.37
N SER A 428 -1.99 23.54 4.69
CA SER A 428 -3.18 24.26 5.14
C SER A 428 -4.49 23.76 4.51
N LEU A 429 -4.41 22.92 3.46
CA LEU A 429 -5.56 22.45 2.68
C LEU A 429 -6.65 21.77 3.54
N LEU A 430 -6.22 20.96 4.53
CA LEU A 430 -7.14 20.26 5.43
C LEU A 430 -7.90 21.24 6.35
N GLN A 431 -7.16 22.04 7.12
CA GLN A 431 -7.71 22.89 8.18
C GLN A 431 -8.45 24.12 7.63
N ASP A 432 -7.97 24.69 6.52
CA ASP A 432 -8.53 25.93 5.97
C ASP A 432 -9.70 25.69 5.02
N TYR A 433 -9.82 24.50 4.40
CA TYR A 433 -10.80 24.23 3.36
C TYR A 433 -11.64 22.97 3.60
N LEU A 434 -11.03 21.80 3.79
CA LEU A 434 -11.77 20.54 3.94
C LEU A 434 -12.59 20.50 5.24
N GLU A 435 -11.97 20.78 6.39
CA GLU A 435 -12.62 20.80 7.71
C GLU A 435 -13.70 21.89 7.87
N PRO A 436 -13.55 23.13 7.37
CA PRO A 436 -14.64 24.11 7.40
C PRO A 436 -15.66 23.91 6.27
N ARG A 437 -15.35 23.07 5.28
CA ARG A 437 -16.14 22.82 4.06
C ARG A 437 -16.29 24.09 3.22
N ASP A 438 -15.24 24.92 3.24
CA ASP A 438 -15.15 26.19 2.51
C ASP A 438 -14.56 25.98 1.11
N PHE A 439 -15.26 25.22 0.28
CA PHE A 439 -14.85 24.93 -1.10
C PHE A 439 -16.06 24.61 -1.97
N GLU A 440 -15.86 24.66 -3.29
CA GLU A 440 -16.80 24.10 -4.27
C GLU A 440 -16.31 22.74 -4.75
N LEU A 441 -15.08 22.73 -5.28
CA LEU A 441 -14.31 21.55 -5.61
C LEU A 441 -12.94 21.65 -4.95
N VAL A 442 -12.41 20.52 -4.46
CA VAL A 442 -11.04 20.44 -3.96
C VAL A 442 -10.38 19.16 -4.44
N LEU A 443 -9.26 19.31 -5.14
CA LEU A 443 -8.35 18.23 -5.51
C LEU A 443 -7.50 17.90 -4.28
N THR A 444 -7.56 16.64 -3.86
CA THR A 444 -6.79 16.12 -2.73
C THR A 444 -6.63 14.61 -2.88
N GLU A 445 -6.07 13.96 -1.86
CA GLU A 445 -6.00 12.52 -1.78
C GLU A 445 -6.63 12.00 -0.48
N VAL A 446 -7.09 10.75 -0.56
CA VAL A 446 -7.40 9.94 0.62
C VAL A 446 -6.27 8.93 0.77
N ASP A 447 -5.57 9.01 1.89
CA ASP A 447 -4.50 8.10 2.28
C ASP A 447 -5.06 7.05 3.26
N LEU A 448 -5.06 5.79 2.83
CA LEU A 448 -5.47 4.62 3.62
C LEU A 448 -4.25 3.78 4.03
N SER A 449 -3.07 4.38 4.07
CA SER A 449 -1.87 3.70 4.53
C SER A 449 -2.06 3.14 5.93
N ARG A 450 -1.51 1.96 6.17
CA ARG A 450 -1.60 1.23 7.43
C ARG A 450 -3.04 0.86 7.84
N SER A 451 -3.97 0.86 6.89
CA SER A 451 -5.35 0.37 7.08
C SER A 451 -5.67 -0.75 6.08
N PRO A 452 -5.15 -1.98 6.28
CA PRO A 452 -5.46 -3.13 5.43
C PRO A 452 -6.96 -3.46 5.32
N ASP A 453 -7.73 -3.18 6.37
CA ASP A 453 -9.18 -3.19 6.35
C ASP A 453 -9.71 -1.96 5.59
N PRO A 454 -10.39 -2.15 4.45
CA PRO A 454 -10.81 -1.05 3.59
C PRO A 454 -12.11 -0.41 4.09
N ASP A 455 -12.15 -0.02 5.36
CA ASP A 455 -13.32 0.58 6.00
C ASP A 455 -13.61 1.99 5.47
N PRO A 456 -14.66 2.17 4.65
CA PRO A 456 -14.90 3.41 3.94
C PRO A 456 -15.79 4.36 4.78
N TYR A 457 -16.23 3.97 5.96
CA TYR A 457 -17.17 4.74 6.78
C TYR A 457 -16.71 6.19 7.09
N PRO A 458 -15.45 6.50 7.46
CA PRO A 458 -15.04 7.87 7.80
C PRO A 458 -15.29 8.88 6.68
N PHE A 459 -15.21 8.42 5.43
CA PHE A 459 -15.31 9.28 4.23
C PHE A 459 -16.71 9.32 3.63
N TRP A 460 -17.56 8.33 3.86
CA TRP A 460 -18.80 8.17 3.07
C TRP A 460 -20.06 7.93 3.91
N HIS A 461 -19.96 7.83 5.23
CA HIS A 461 -21.12 7.70 6.09
C HIS A 461 -21.77 9.06 6.38
N ASP A 462 -23.10 9.12 6.52
CA ASP A 462 -23.86 10.36 6.73
C ASP A 462 -23.45 11.11 8.02
N SER A 463 -23.15 10.37 9.09
CA SER A 463 -22.70 10.92 10.38
C SER A 463 -21.35 11.65 10.28
N GLN A 464 -20.59 11.41 9.21
CA GLN A 464 -19.26 11.97 9.02
C GLN A 464 -19.28 13.30 8.24
N THR A 465 -20.47 13.83 7.93
CA THR A 465 -20.59 15.04 7.10
C THR A 465 -20.41 16.35 7.86
N GLU A 466 -20.51 16.36 9.19
CA GLU A 466 -20.36 17.57 10.01
C GLU A 466 -19.01 17.61 10.74
N THR A 467 -18.56 16.48 11.29
CA THR A 467 -17.34 16.39 12.10
C THR A 467 -16.35 15.34 11.61
N GLY A 468 -16.69 14.59 10.55
CA GLY A 468 -15.84 13.55 9.99
C GLY A 468 -15.27 13.92 8.63
N GLN A 469 -14.81 12.91 7.90
CA GLN A 469 -14.07 13.07 6.64
C GLN A 469 -14.96 12.96 5.39
N ASN A 470 -16.29 12.92 5.56
CA ASN A 470 -17.22 13.06 4.43
C ASN A 470 -17.32 14.54 4.02
N TYR A 471 -16.21 15.08 3.55
CA TYR A 471 -16.05 16.50 3.21
C TYR A 471 -16.98 16.95 2.09
N GLY A 472 -17.32 16.05 1.15
CA GLY A 472 -18.27 16.34 0.08
C GLY A 472 -19.73 16.46 0.55
N GLY A 473 -20.06 15.96 1.74
CA GLY A 473 -21.38 16.12 2.36
C GLY A 473 -22.49 15.27 1.73
N ILE A 474 -22.16 14.34 0.83
CA ILE A 474 -23.13 13.47 0.17
C ILE A 474 -23.65 12.46 1.18
N THR A 475 -24.97 12.33 1.23
CA THR A 475 -25.65 11.40 2.14
C THR A 475 -26.48 10.38 1.36
N ASP A 476 -26.44 9.11 1.80
CA ASP A 476 -27.28 8.04 1.29
C ASP A 476 -27.52 6.98 2.36
N ARG A 477 -28.79 6.83 2.73
CA ARG A 477 -29.21 5.91 3.80
C ARG A 477 -28.75 4.46 3.58
N ASN A 478 -28.71 3.96 2.34
CA ASN A 478 -28.30 2.59 2.10
C ASN A 478 -26.79 2.43 2.28
N ILE A 479 -26.01 3.40 1.79
CA ILE A 479 -24.57 3.47 2.09
C ILE A 479 -24.37 3.42 3.60
N SER A 480 -25.01 4.31 4.35
CA SER A 480 -24.89 4.35 5.80
C SER A 480 -25.16 2.99 6.47
N ILE A 481 -26.29 2.36 6.15
CA ILE A 481 -26.67 1.05 6.70
C ILE A 481 -25.63 -0.02 6.36
N TRP A 482 -25.13 -0.07 5.12
CA TRP A 482 -24.15 -1.09 4.74
C TRP A 482 -22.81 -0.89 5.43
N LEU A 483 -22.36 0.36 5.57
CA LEU A 483 -21.08 0.66 6.22
C LEU A 483 -21.14 0.39 7.73
N GLU A 484 -22.22 0.80 8.41
CA GLU A 484 -22.44 0.47 9.82
C GLU A 484 -22.47 -1.05 10.05
N GLN A 485 -23.24 -1.78 9.23
CA GLN A 485 -23.33 -3.24 9.35
C GLN A 485 -22.00 -3.94 9.06
N ALA A 486 -21.21 -3.43 8.11
CA ALA A 486 -19.91 -4.02 7.78
C ALA A 486 -18.90 -3.80 8.91
N ARG A 487 -18.95 -2.66 9.60
CA ARG A 487 -18.03 -2.31 10.68
C ARG A 487 -18.25 -3.12 11.95
N VAL A 488 -19.49 -3.54 12.24
CA VAL A 488 -19.84 -4.30 13.46
C VAL A 488 -19.90 -5.81 13.28
N ASN A 489 -19.61 -6.31 12.08
CA ASN A 489 -19.76 -7.73 11.73
C ASN A 489 -18.39 -8.38 11.55
N PRO A 490 -18.04 -9.45 12.29
CA PRO A 490 -16.74 -10.11 12.16
C PRO A 490 -16.62 -11.03 10.94
N ASP A 491 -17.73 -11.35 10.24
CA ASP A 491 -17.73 -12.26 9.10
C ASP A 491 -17.31 -11.56 7.80
N PHE A 492 -16.10 -11.88 7.31
CA PHE A 492 -15.54 -11.30 6.08
C PHE A 492 -16.44 -11.48 4.85
N GLY A 493 -17.11 -12.63 4.72
CA GLY A 493 -18.02 -12.89 3.61
C GLY A 493 -19.19 -11.90 3.59
N ARG A 494 -19.82 -11.69 4.74
CA ARG A 494 -20.92 -10.74 4.91
C ARG A 494 -20.47 -9.30 4.71
N ARG A 495 -19.29 -8.93 5.21
CA ARG A 495 -18.69 -7.61 5.00
C ARG A 495 -18.44 -7.35 3.52
N ALA A 496 -17.85 -8.31 2.80
CA ALA A 496 -17.61 -8.20 1.36
C ALA A 496 -18.91 -7.99 0.56
N GLU A 497 -20.01 -8.65 0.93
CA GLU A 497 -21.32 -8.41 0.31
C GLU A 497 -21.83 -6.97 0.53
N LEU A 498 -21.69 -6.45 1.75
CA LEU A 498 -22.10 -5.09 2.12
C LEU A 498 -21.25 -4.04 1.38
N TYR A 499 -19.92 -4.23 1.37
CA TYR A 499 -18.99 -3.37 0.65
C TYR A 499 -19.20 -3.40 -0.86
N ARG A 500 -19.58 -4.55 -1.44
CA ARG A 500 -19.97 -4.62 -2.85
C ARG A 500 -21.20 -3.76 -3.14
N ASN A 501 -22.24 -3.85 -2.31
CA ASN A 501 -23.45 -3.02 -2.48
C ASN A 501 -23.13 -1.53 -2.38
N PHE A 502 -22.31 -1.17 -1.39
CA PHE A 502 -21.78 0.19 -1.23
C PHE A 502 -21.06 0.68 -2.49
N GLN A 503 -20.11 -0.09 -3.03
CA GLN A 503 -19.34 0.31 -4.21
C GLN A 503 -20.22 0.57 -5.45
N HIS A 504 -21.21 -0.29 -5.72
CA HIS A 504 -22.17 -0.08 -6.82
C HIS A 504 -22.99 1.20 -6.61
N ARG A 505 -23.44 1.46 -5.38
CA ARG A 505 -24.19 2.68 -5.07
C ARG A 505 -23.32 3.93 -5.12
N PHE A 506 -22.07 3.83 -4.68
CA PHE A 506 -21.08 4.90 -4.80
C PHE A 506 -20.88 5.27 -6.26
N GLN A 507 -20.64 4.29 -7.14
CA GLN A 507 -20.46 4.57 -8.56
C GLN A 507 -21.70 5.21 -9.21
N ASP A 508 -22.90 4.76 -8.83
CA ASP A 508 -24.14 5.36 -9.29
C ASP A 508 -24.24 6.85 -8.87
N LEU A 509 -24.00 7.13 -7.59
CA LEU A 509 -24.15 8.47 -7.01
C LEU A 509 -23.02 9.44 -7.36
N VAL A 510 -21.82 8.93 -7.66
CA VAL A 510 -20.58 9.70 -7.81
C VAL A 510 -20.39 10.70 -6.65
N PRO A 511 -20.22 10.27 -5.38
CA PRO A 511 -20.03 11.18 -4.25
C PRO A 511 -18.77 12.05 -4.35
N ALA A 512 -17.75 11.54 -5.01
CA ALA A 512 -16.50 12.22 -5.34
C ALA A 512 -16.01 11.76 -6.71
N LEU A 513 -15.11 12.53 -7.32
CA LEU A 513 -14.52 12.22 -8.62
C LEU A 513 -13.19 11.50 -8.41
N LEU A 514 -13.21 10.16 -8.50
CA LEU A 514 -12.01 9.34 -8.27
C LEU A 514 -11.09 9.36 -9.50
N LEU A 515 -9.90 9.93 -9.36
CA LEU A 515 -8.99 10.18 -10.50
C LEU A 515 -8.06 9.00 -10.75
N TYR A 516 -7.21 8.67 -9.78
CA TYR A 516 -6.20 7.60 -9.90
C TYR A 516 -5.80 7.08 -8.52
N TYR A 517 -5.42 5.80 -8.47
CA TYR A 517 -4.63 5.27 -7.39
C TYR A 517 -3.15 5.51 -7.67
N HIS A 518 -2.44 5.90 -6.62
CA HIS A 518 -0.98 6.02 -6.67
C HIS A 518 -0.32 4.65 -6.71
N VAL A 519 0.91 4.63 -7.22
CA VAL A 519 1.78 3.45 -7.21
C VAL A 519 3.09 3.79 -6.50
N TYR A 520 3.78 2.76 -6.03
CA TYR A 520 5.12 2.82 -5.51
C TYR A 520 6.01 1.98 -6.40
N SER A 521 7.16 2.54 -6.79
CA SER A 521 8.15 1.87 -7.62
C SER A 521 9.48 1.84 -6.89
N TYR A 522 10.11 0.67 -6.88
CA TYR A 522 11.45 0.43 -6.34
C TYR A 522 12.23 -0.42 -7.34
N ALA A 523 13.55 -0.41 -7.27
CA ALA A 523 14.38 -1.19 -8.18
C ALA A 523 15.36 -2.07 -7.40
N ILE A 524 15.49 -3.32 -7.81
CA ILE A 524 16.41 -4.27 -7.21
C ILE A 524 17.28 -4.87 -8.32
N ASP A 525 18.58 -4.98 -8.07
CA ASP A 525 19.53 -5.60 -8.97
C ASP A 525 19.13 -7.04 -9.30
N ALA A 526 19.29 -7.42 -10.56
CA ALA A 526 18.91 -8.72 -11.06
C ALA A 526 19.68 -9.88 -10.41
N GLN A 527 20.77 -9.65 -9.68
CA GLN A 527 21.43 -10.68 -8.88
C GLN A 527 20.60 -11.10 -7.66
N VAL A 528 19.75 -10.21 -7.12
CA VAL A 528 18.84 -10.53 -6.01
C VAL A 528 17.59 -11.17 -6.60
N GLN A 529 17.39 -12.43 -6.25
CA GLN A 529 16.32 -13.26 -6.79
C GLN A 529 15.26 -13.51 -5.72
N GLY A 530 14.07 -13.96 -6.13
CA GLY A 530 12.95 -14.20 -5.20
C GLY A 530 12.13 -12.95 -4.86
N VAL A 531 12.46 -11.79 -5.43
CA VAL A 531 11.73 -10.54 -5.19
C VAL A 531 10.36 -10.60 -5.85
N THR A 532 9.30 -10.45 -5.05
CA THR A 532 7.92 -10.36 -5.55
C THR A 532 7.20 -9.24 -4.81
N VAL A 533 6.28 -8.58 -5.50
CA VAL A 533 5.49 -7.49 -4.92
C VAL A 533 4.01 -7.72 -5.20
N GLY A 534 3.20 -7.66 -4.16
CA GLY A 534 1.75 -7.56 -4.25
C GLY A 534 1.27 -6.15 -3.89
N PRO A 535 -0.05 -5.89 -3.85
CA PRO A 535 -0.55 -4.61 -3.34
C PRO A 535 0.04 -4.24 -1.98
N LEU A 536 0.32 -2.94 -1.83
CA LEU A 536 0.95 -2.37 -0.64
C LEU A 536 -0.10 -1.59 0.17
N TYR A 537 -0.01 -1.69 1.48
CA TYR A 537 -0.71 -0.86 2.46
C TYR A 537 0.25 0.08 3.21
N ASP A 538 1.55 -0.16 3.08
CA ASP A 538 2.64 0.76 3.41
C ASP A 538 3.80 0.43 2.46
N PRO A 539 4.65 1.39 2.03
CA PRO A 539 5.81 1.08 1.21
C PRO A 539 6.70 -0.04 1.77
N SER A 540 6.82 -0.15 3.11
CA SER A 540 7.57 -1.21 3.79
C SER A 540 7.04 -2.63 3.53
N ASP A 541 5.78 -2.79 3.08
CA ASP A 541 5.20 -4.09 2.69
C ASP A 541 5.96 -4.77 1.55
N ARG A 542 6.80 -4.03 0.79
CA ARG A 542 7.68 -4.61 -0.23
C ARG A 542 8.66 -5.64 0.35
N PHE A 543 8.92 -5.60 1.65
CA PHE A 543 9.72 -6.59 2.36
C PHE A 543 8.93 -7.79 2.88
N ARG A 544 7.61 -7.88 2.63
CA ARG A 544 6.78 -8.98 3.16
C ARG A 544 7.32 -10.36 2.84
N ASN A 545 7.97 -10.54 1.69
CA ASN A 545 8.55 -11.80 1.27
C ASN A 545 10.09 -11.81 1.30
N ILE A 546 10.74 -10.93 2.07
CA ILE A 546 12.20 -10.81 2.10
C ILE A 546 12.90 -12.11 2.53
N VAL A 547 12.24 -12.94 3.32
CA VAL A 547 12.76 -14.26 3.76
C VAL A 547 12.96 -15.22 2.58
N ASP A 548 12.27 -14.98 1.45
CA ASP A 548 12.40 -15.72 0.20
C ASP A 548 13.44 -15.13 -0.75
N TRP A 549 13.99 -13.95 -0.46
CA TRP A 549 14.98 -13.32 -1.31
C TRP A 549 16.33 -14.01 -1.13
N TYR A 550 17.06 -14.24 -2.23
CA TYR A 550 18.35 -14.93 -2.20
C TYR A 550 19.33 -14.39 -3.24
N LEU A 551 20.62 -14.45 -2.91
CA LEU A 551 21.74 -14.10 -3.80
C LEU A 551 22.48 -15.33 -4.31
N LEU A 552 22.45 -16.43 -3.55
CA LEU A 552 23.23 -17.62 -3.81
C LEU A 552 22.33 -18.80 -4.17
N THR A 553 22.77 -19.60 -5.13
CA THR A 553 22.09 -20.85 -5.51
C THR A 553 23.07 -22.02 -5.54
N ARG A 554 22.56 -23.22 -5.29
CA ARG A 554 23.30 -24.48 -5.46
C ARG A 554 22.55 -25.39 -6.43
N ARG A 555 23.27 -25.99 -7.37
CA ARG A 555 22.76 -27.08 -8.21
C ARG A 555 23.02 -28.41 -7.51
N SER A 556 21.99 -29.20 -7.24
CA SER A 556 22.15 -30.59 -6.82
C SER A 556 22.37 -31.46 -8.05
N TYR A 557 23.44 -32.24 -8.05
CA TYR A 557 23.58 -33.35 -9.02
C TYR A 557 22.89 -34.56 -8.40
N SER A 558 21.80 -35.02 -9.01
CA SER A 558 21.22 -36.32 -8.70
C SER A 558 22.20 -37.40 -9.16
N SER A 559 23.09 -37.84 -8.28
CA SER A 559 23.69 -39.16 -8.42
C SER A 559 22.64 -40.18 -8.00
N GLN A 560 21.79 -40.61 -8.96
CA GLN A 560 21.06 -41.86 -8.75
C GLN A 560 22.09 -42.97 -8.59
N ASP A 561 22.06 -43.59 -7.41
CA ASP A 561 22.81 -44.78 -7.07
C ASP A 561 22.75 -45.80 -8.21
N LEU A 562 23.91 -46.11 -8.80
CA LEU A 562 24.07 -47.35 -9.59
C LEU A 562 24.46 -48.47 -8.60
N PRO A 563 23.79 -49.63 -8.65
CA PRO A 563 23.94 -50.73 -7.69
C PRO A 563 25.30 -51.42 -7.70
#